data_AF-A0A9D1KAN9-F1
#
_entry.id   AF-A0A9D1KAN9-F1
#
_cell.length_a   1.000
_cell.length_b   1.000
_cell.length_c   1.000
_cell.angle_alpha   90.00
_cell.angle_beta   90.00
_cell.angle_gamma   90.00
#
_symmetry.space_group_name_H-M   'P 1'
#
loop_
_entity.id
_entity.type
_entity.pdbx_description
1 polymer ?
#
loop_
_entity_poly.entity_id
_entity_poly.type
_entity_poly.pdbx_seq_one_letter_code
_entity_poly.pdbx_strand_id
1 'polypeptide(L)'
;RARDYDEVYIPFNSSLREMYEGFFPPRDTPFEVILPNGQKMSMKLCQENCKALMSNPNKALGKWLLRDVLKVPYGKIISYDDLLEIGIDSVSFKKVEDKKYFLDFKNVGEFEKFINKEYLNDVDN
;
A
#
# COMPACT_ATOMS: atom_id res chain seq x y z
N ARG A 1 -13.91 -19.22 7.84
CA ARG A 1 -13.13 -19.54 6.60
C ARG A 1 -11.65 -19.33 6.91
N ALA A 2 -10.77 -20.25 6.49
CA ALA A 2 -9.32 -20.04 6.58
C ALA A 2 -8.87 -18.94 5.61
N ARG A 3 -8.01 -18.03 6.07
CA ARG A 3 -7.41 -17.01 5.21
C ARG A 3 -6.42 -17.65 4.25
N ASP A 4 -6.41 -17.16 3.03
CA ASP A 4 -5.41 -17.55 2.04
C ASP A 4 -4.05 -16.95 2.43
N TYR A 5 -2.94 -17.65 2.18
CA TYR A 5 -1.59 -17.17 2.48
C TYR A 5 -1.21 -15.91 1.68
N ASP A 6 -1.93 -15.63 0.59
CA ASP A 6 -1.73 -14.44 -0.24
C ASP A 6 -2.74 -13.32 0.07
N GLU A 7 -3.62 -13.47 1.08
CA GLU A 7 -4.49 -12.40 1.58
C GLU A 7 -3.71 -11.45 2.50
N VAL A 8 -3.22 -10.34 1.91
CA VAL A 8 -2.50 -9.27 2.63
C VAL A 8 -3.20 -7.92 2.48
N TYR A 9 -2.87 -6.99 3.37
CA TYR A 9 -3.40 -5.62 3.38
C TYR A 9 -2.25 -4.63 3.50
N ILE A 10 -2.34 -3.49 2.83
CA ILE A 10 -1.46 -2.33 3.08
C ILE A 10 -2.19 -1.41 4.07
N PRO A 11 -1.64 -1.16 5.27
CA PRO A 11 -2.20 -0.19 6.21
C PRO A 11 -2.21 1.22 5.61
N PHE A 12 -3.29 1.96 5.82
CA PHE A 12 -3.38 3.37 5.46
C PHE A 12 -3.49 4.18 6.75
N ASN A 13 -2.39 4.78 7.21
CA ASN A 13 -2.27 5.41 8.53
C ASN A 13 -3.26 6.58 8.72
N SER A 14 -3.79 6.77 9.94
CA SER A 14 -4.83 7.79 10.22
C SER A 14 -4.40 9.20 9.83
N SER A 15 -3.18 9.60 10.17
CA SER A 15 -2.65 10.91 9.83
C SER A 15 -2.62 11.14 8.31
N LEU A 16 -2.27 10.12 7.52
CA LEU A 16 -2.36 10.22 6.06
C LEU A 16 -3.80 10.32 5.56
N ARG A 17 -4.74 9.62 6.20
CA ARG A 17 -6.17 9.69 5.82
C ARG A 17 -6.74 11.07 6.05
N GLU A 18 -6.32 11.73 7.13
CA GLU A 18 -6.71 13.09 7.49
C GLU A 18 -6.06 14.10 6.55
N MET A 19 -4.74 14.03 6.32
CA MET A 19 -4.03 14.95 5.42
C MET A 19 -4.47 14.82 3.96
N TYR A 20 -4.83 13.61 3.51
CA TYR A 20 -5.17 13.31 2.13
C TYR A 20 -6.61 12.81 1.98
N GLU A 21 -7.56 13.49 2.62
CA GLU A 21 -8.99 13.20 2.48
C GLU A 21 -9.40 13.25 1.00
N GLY A 22 -10.14 12.24 0.54
CA GLY A 22 -10.59 12.14 -0.85
C GLY A 22 -9.50 11.76 -1.86
N PHE A 23 -8.27 11.46 -1.43
CA PHE A 23 -7.21 11.01 -2.33
C PHE A 23 -7.56 9.70 -3.02
N PHE A 24 -8.03 8.70 -2.26
CA PHE A 24 -8.59 7.46 -2.79
C PHE A 24 -10.12 7.54 -2.91
N PRO A 25 -10.74 6.74 -3.78
CA PRO A 25 -12.19 6.60 -3.82
C PRO A 25 -12.77 6.08 -2.49
N PRO A 26 -14.06 6.31 -2.24
CA PRO A 26 -14.72 5.85 -1.01
C PRO A 26 -14.54 4.36 -0.75
N ARG A 27 -14.76 3.97 0.51
CA ARG A 27 -14.72 2.57 0.94
C ARG A 27 -15.48 1.66 -0.03
N ASP A 28 -14.91 0.49 -0.27
CA ASP A 28 -15.48 -0.54 -1.12
C ASP A 28 -15.67 -0.15 -2.60
N THR A 29 -15.17 1.02 -3.02
CA THR A 29 -15.15 1.45 -4.42
C THR A 29 -13.84 1.04 -5.10
N PRO A 30 -13.86 0.18 -6.14
CA PRO A 30 -12.65 -0.23 -6.84
C PRO A 30 -11.97 0.90 -7.63
N PHE A 31 -10.65 0.83 -7.71
CA PHE A 31 -9.80 1.65 -8.57
C PHE A 31 -8.66 0.83 -9.18
N GLU A 32 -8.09 1.35 -10.27
CA GLU A 32 -6.95 0.74 -10.95
C GLU A 32 -5.63 1.19 -10.32
N VAL A 33 -4.74 0.24 -10.09
CA VAL A 33 -3.36 0.47 -9.64
C VAL A 33 -2.42 -0.15 -10.66
N ILE A 34 -1.51 0.67 -11.19
CA ILE A 34 -0.42 0.25 -12.05
C ILE A 34 0.78 -0.06 -11.15
N LEU A 35 1.26 -1.29 -11.23
CA LEU A 35 2.42 -1.79 -10.48
C LEU A 35 3.72 -1.38 -11.20
N PRO A 36 4.88 -1.43 -10.52
CA PRO A 36 6.18 -1.09 -11.12
C PRO A 36 6.54 -1.89 -12.38
N ASN A 37 6.05 -3.13 -12.48
CA ASN A 37 6.24 -3.99 -13.64
C ASN A 37 5.26 -3.71 -14.80
N GLY A 38 4.43 -2.66 -14.71
CA GLY A 38 3.42 -2.28 -15.68
C GLY A 38 2.12 -3.07 -15.62
N GLN A 39 2.02 -4.11 -14.77
CA GLN A 39 0.78 -4.83 -14.56
C GLN A 39 -0.26 -3.95 -13.86
N LYS A 40 -1.52 -4.25 -14.11
CA LYS A 40 -2.66 -3.54 -13.52
C LYS A 40 -3.35 -4.42 -12.49
N MET A 41 -3.71 -3.82 -11.36
CA MET A 41 -4.39 -4.46 -10.25
C MET A 41 -5.61 -3.63 -9.84
N SER A 42 -6.76 -4.27 -9.66
CA SER A 42 -7.90 -3.61 -9.02
C SER A 42 -7.69 -3.60 -7.51
N MET A 43 -7.76 -2.43 -6.89
CA MET A 43 -7.65 -2.25 -5.43
C MET A 43 -8.82 -1.42 -4.89
N LYS A 44 -9.02 -1.47 -3.58
CA LYS A 44 -10.02 -0.66 -2.88
C LYS A 44 -9.63 -0.42 -1.42
N LEU A 45 -10.19 0.65 -0.83
CA LEU A 45 -10.20 0.84 0.62
C LEU A 45 -11.19 -0.11 1.28
N CYS A 46 -10.79 -0.69 2.41
CA CYS A 46 -11.58 -1.65 3.18
C CYS A 46 -11.39 -1.47 4.70
N GLN A 47 -12.07 -2.32 5.47
CA GLN A 47 -12.13 -2.30 6.93
C GLN A 47 -12.77 -1.04 7.52
N GLU A 48 -12.99 -1.05 8.84
CA GLU A 48 -13.47 0.12 9.57
C GLU A 48 -12.51 1.29 9.40
N ASN A 49 -13.09 2.49 9.24
CA ASN A 49 -12.36 3.75 9.07
C ASN A 49 -11.43 3.81 7.84
N CYS A 50 -11.67 2.98 6.82
CA CYS A 50 -10.85 2.95 5.59
C CYS A 50 -9.35 2.74 5.87
N LYS A 51 -9.02 2.00 6.93
CA LYS A 51 -7.64 1.87 7.44
C LYS A 51 -6.77 0.90 6.65
N ALA A 52 -7.31 0.21 5.65
CA ALA A 52 -6.59 -0.79 4.88
C ALA A 52 -6.91 -0.72 3.40
N LEU A 53 -5.88 -0.98 2.59
CA LEU A 53 -5.96 -1.19 1.15
C LEU A 53 -5.85 -2.70 0.87
N MET A 54 -6.62 -3.17 -0.10
CA MET A 54 -6.60 -4.57 -0.54
C MET A 54 -6.84 -4.67 -2.05
N SER A 55 -6.41 -5.76 -2.66
CA SER A 55 -6.72 -6.06 -4.06
C SER A 55 -8.09 -6.74 -4.23
N ASN A 56 -8.60 -6.73 -5.46
CA ASN A 56 -9.71 -7.57 -5.92
C ASN A 56 -9.24 -8.37 -7.16
N PRO A 57 -9.06 -9.70 -7.08
CA PRO A 57 -9.33 -10.56 -5.92
C PRO A 57 -8.36 -10.32 -4.75
N ASN A 58 -8.78 -10.61 -3.52
CA ASN A 58 -8.04 -10.30 -2.27
C ASN A 58 -6.63 -10.88 -2.18
N LYS A 59 -6.34 -11.92 -2.96
CA LYS A 59 -5.05 -12.59 -3.00
C LYS A 59 -4.05 -11.99 -4.01
N ALA A 60 -4.51 -11.11 -4.90
CA ALA A 60 -3.65 -10.61 -5.97
C ALA A 60 -2.48 -9.78 -5.43
N LEU A 61 -2.72 -8.92 -4.43
CA LEU A 61 -1.69 -8.12 -3.80
C LEU A 61 -0.62 -8.99 -3.14
N GLY A 62 -1.02 -9.99 -2.35
CA GLY A 62 -0.06 -10.85 -1.68
C GLY A 62 0.67 -11.78 -2.63
N LYS A 63 0.01 -12.25 -3.70
CA LYS A 63 0.70 -13.00 -4.75
C LYS A 63 1.82 -12.17 -5.38
N TRP A 64 1.49 -10.94 -5.81
CA TRP A 64 2.48 -10.05 -6.40
C TRP A 64 3.60 -9.70 -5.40
N LEU A 65 3.24 -9.21 -4.22
CA LEU A 65 4.22 -8.77 -3.22
C LEU A 65 5.07 -9.91 -2.68
N LEU A 66 4.44 -10.96 -2.15
CA LEU A 66 5.15 -12.03 -1.45
C LEU A 66 5.86 -12.96 -2.41
N ARG A 67 5.28 -13.28 -3.58
CA ARG A 67 5.80 -14.32 -4.48
C ARG A 67 6.66 -13.74 -5.58
N ASP A 68 6.19 -12.67 -6.22
CA ASP A 68 6.88 -12.13 -7.40
C ASP A 68 8.00 -11.14 -7.00
N VAL A 69 7.73 -10.27 -6.03
CA VAL A 69 8.70 -9.26 -5.55
C VAL A 69 9.65 -9.86 -4.51
N LEU A 70 9.11 -10.31 -3.37
CA LEU A 70 9.91 -10.76 -2.22
C LEU A 70 10.37 -12.22 -2.32
N LYS A 71 9.80 -13.00 -3.25
CA LYS A 71 10.12 -14.43 -3.48
C LYS A 71 10.08 -15.30 -2.22
N VAL A 72 9.10 -15.02 -1.37
CA VAL A 72 8.86 -15.68 -0.09
C VAL A 72 8.12 -17.00 -0.30
N PRO A 73 8.56 -18.11 0.32
CA PRO A 73 7.81 -19.37 0.31
C PRO A 73 6.44 -19.27 1.01
N TYR A 74 5.48 -20.09 0.60
CA TYR A 74 4.19 -20.19 1.29
C TYR A 74 4.38 -20.62 2.74
N GLY A 75 3.70 -19.95 3.67
CA GLY A 75 3.79 -20.22 5.11
C GLY A 75 5.02 -19.64 5.83
N LYS A 76 6.00 -19.04 5.13
CA LYS A 76 7.08 -18.30 5.79
C LYS A 76 6.54 -16.98 6.35
N ILE A 77 6.78 -16.74 7.64
CA ILE A 77 6.50 -15.45 8.28
C ILE A 77 7.58 -14.45 7.85
N ILE A 78 7.15 -13.26 7.43
CA ILE A 78 8.02 -12.14 7.10
C ILE A 78 8.08 -11.20 8.30
N SER A 79 9.29 -10.92 8.76
CA SER A 79 9.56 -9.95 9.81
C SER A 79 9.83 -8.56 9.20
N TYR A 80 9.90 -7.55 10.07
CA TYR A 80 10.37 -6.23 9.65
C TYR A 80 11.84 -6.27 9.22
N ASP A 81 12.68 -7.08 9.87
CA ASP A 81 14.09 -7.23 9.53
C ASP A 81 14.29 -7.79 8.10
N ASP A 82 13.44 -8.74 7.67
CA ASP A 82 13.46 -9.22 6.27
C ASP A 82 13.23 -8.07 5.27
N LEU A 83 12.39 -7.07 5.62
CA LEU A 83 12.13 -5.91 4.77
C LEU A 83 13.30 -4.92 4.78
N LEU A 84 13.92 -4.71 5.95
CA LEU A 84 15.11 -3.87 6.10
C LEU A 84 16.29 -4.41 5.29
N GLU A 85 16.50 -5.73 5.25
CA GLU A 85 17.54 -6.37 4.43
C GLU A 85 17.36 -6.10 2.93
N ILE A 86 16.10 -6.00 2.47
CA ILE A 86 15.75 -5.68 1.07
C ILE A 86 15.81 -4.17 0.82
N GLY A 87 15.84 -3.36 1.88
CA GLY A 87 15.95 -1.91 1.82
C GLY A 87 14.63 -1.21 1.56
N ILE A 88 13.48 -1.86 1.80
CA ILE A 88 12.15 -1.27 1.64
C ILE A 88 11.34 -1.37 2.93
N ASP A 89 10.47 -0.39 3.21
CA ASP A 89 9.55 -0.44 4.36
C ASP A 89 8.15 0.10 4.06
N SER A 90 7.97 0.68 2.88
CA SER A 90 6.77 1.42 2.54
C SER A 90 6.50 1.37 1.04
N VAL A 91 5.27 1.75 0.69
CA VAL A 91 4.83 1.94 -0.70
C VAL A 91 4.27 3.34 -0.85
N SER A 92 4.45 3.91 -2.04
CA SER A 92 3.83 5.17 -2.43
C SER A 92 2.70 4.93 -3.42
N PHE A 93 1.68 5.77 -3.36
CA PHE A 93 0.63 5.84 -4.38
C PHE A 93 0.66 7.23 -5.00
N LYS A 94 0.73 7.29 -6.33
CA LYS A 94 0.62 8.53 -7.09
C LYS A 94 -0.63 8.49 -7.95
N LYS A 95 -1.55 9.44 -7.77
CA LYS A 95 -2.72 9.58 -8.64
C LYS A 95 -2.25 9.99 -10.05
N VAL A 96 -2.59 9.18 -11.05
CA VAL A 96 -2.27 9.48 -12.46
C VAL A 96 -3.48 10.03 -13.19
N GLU A 97 -4.68 9.51 -12.90
CA GLU A 97 -5.96 9.95 -13.44
C GLU A 97 -7.07 9.68 -12.39
N ASP A 98 -8.33 9.98 -12.70
CA ASP A 98 -9.44 9.58 -11.82
C ASP A 98 -9.48 8.05 -11.65
N LYS A 99 -9.57 7.60 -10.40
CA LYS A 99 -9.57 6.17 -10.00
C LYS A 99 -8.41 5.35 -10.58
N LYS A 100 -7.27 5.99 -10.86
CA LYS A 100 -6.08 5.33 -11.39
C LYS A 100 -4.82 5.85 -10.72
N TYR A 101 -4.04 4.92 -10.16
CA TYR A 101 -2.86 5.22 -9.36
C TYR A 101 -1.66 4.41 -9.83
N PHE A 102 -0.47 4.96 -9.67
CA PHE A 102 0.78 4.22 -9.78
C PHE A 102 1.27 3.87 -8.38
N LEU A 103 1.62 2.60 -8.17
CA LEU A 103 2.21 2.09 -6.94
C LEU A 103 3.70 1.87 -7.15
N ASP A 104 4.49 2.31 -6.17
CA ASP A 104 5.93 2.09 -6.16
C ASP A 104 6.44 1.75 -4.76
N PHE A 105 7.54 1.00 -4.68
CA PHE A 105 8.23 0.76 -3.42
C PHE A 105 9.04 1.99 -3.02
N LYS A 106 9.22 2.14 -1.71
CA LYS A 106 10.02 3.21 -1.13
C LYS A 106 11.08 2.64 -0.21
N ASN A 107 12.23 3.28 -0.25
CA ASN A 107 13.39 2.85 0.53
C ASN A 107 13.14 3.14 2.00
N VAL A 108 13.81 2.39 2.86
CA VAL A 108 13.74 2.58 4.31
C VAL A 108 13.98 4.04 4.69
N GLY A 109 13.09 4.61 5.50
CA GLY A 109 13.17 5.98 5.97
C GLY A 109 12.57 7.03 5.03
N GLU A 110 12.11 6.66 3.83
CA GLU A 110 11.45 7.62 2.92
C GLU A 110 10.05 8.02 3.40
N PHE A 111 9.34 7.11 4.07
CA PHE A 111 8.04 7.40 4.65
C PHE A 111 8.13 8.45 5.77
N GLU A 112 9.09 8.30 6.68
CA GLU A 112 9.32 9.23 7.79
C GLU A 112 9.75 10.60 7.28
N LYS A 113 10.63 10.65 6.26
CA LYS A 113 11.01 11.91 5.60
C LYS A 113 9.82 12.61 4.98
N PHE A 114 8.94 11.85 4.32
CA PHE A 114 7.72 12.38 3.72
C PHE A 114 6.79 12.95 4.80
N ILE A 115 6.42 12.16 5.79
CA ILE A 115 5.51 12.58 6.86
C ILE A 115 6.05 13.79 7.63
N ASN A 116 7.34 13.79 8.00
CA ASN A 116 7.94 14.92 8.71
C ASN A 116 7.90 16.20 7.88
N LYS A 117 8.10 16.10 6.56
CA LYS A 117 7.99 17.24 5.66
C LYS A 117 6.55 17.76 5.58
N GLU A 118 5.57 16.87 5.44
CA GLU A 118 4.16 17.27 5.39
C GLU A 118 3.72 17.95 6.71
N TYR A 119 4.10 17.40 7.86
CA TYR A 119 3.82 18.02 9.15
C TYR A 119 4.43 19.41 9.31
N LEU A 120 5.66 19.63 8.82
CA LEU A 120 6.27 20.96 8.86
C LEU A 120 5.50 21.95 7.96
N ASN A 121 5.08 21.52 6.77
CA ASN A 121 4.30 22.37 5.86
C ASN A 121 2.92 22.73 6.44
N ASP A 122 2.29 21.84 7.21
CA ASP A 122 1.00 22.09 7.87
C ASP A 122 1.12 23.07 9.05
N VAL A 123 2.28 23.16 9.70
CA VAL A 123 2.52 24.11 10.81
C VAL A 123 2.85 25.52 10.31
N ASP A 124 3.43 25.62 9.12
CA ASP A 124 3.81 26.90 8.51
C ASP A 124 2.65 27.59 7.72
N ASN A 125 1.48 26.96 7.62
CA ASN A 125 0.26 27.50 6.98
C ASN A 125 -0.84 27.84 7.99
#